data_AF-A0A838IBA6-F1
#
_entry.id   AF-A0A838IBA6-F1
#
_cell.length_a   1.000
_cell.length_b   1.000
_cell.length_c   1.000
_cell.angle_alpha   90.00
_cell.angle_beta   90.00
_cell.angle_gamma   90.00
#
_symmetry.space_group_name_H-M   'P 1'
#
loop_
_entity.id
_entity.type
_entity.pdbx_description
1 polymer ?
#
loop_
_entity_poly.entity_id
_entity_poly.type
_entity_poly.pdbx_seq_one_letter_code
_entity_poly.pdbx_strand_id
1 'polypeptide(L)' 'MDLTLSPSEEAFRDELRAWLADNHPGEDPPDDDAAFEHRRV' A
#
# COMPACT_ATOMS: atom_id res chain seq x y z
N MET A 1 -19.97 -7.06 19.89
CA MET A 1 -18.75 -6.32 19.52
C MET A 1 -19.08 -5.51 18.30
N ASP A 2 -18.70 -4.24 18.29
CA ASP A 2 -18.73 -3.41 17.10
C ASP A 2 -17.41 -3.59 16.35
N LEU A 3 -17.50 -3.86 15.05
CA LEU A 3 -16.37 -4.13 14.15
C LEU A 3 -16.23 -3.02 13.09
N THR A 4 -16.93 -1.91 13.29
CA THR A 4 -16.83 -0.74 12.43
C THR A 4 -15.64 0.12 12.86
N LEU A 5 -15.08 0.86 11.90
CA LEU A 5 -14.03 1.83 12.19
C LEU A 5 -14.65 3.05 12.86
N SER A 6 -13.99 3.54 13.89
CA SER A 6 -14.27 4.86 14.42
C SER A 6 -13.97 5.96 13.39
N PRO A 7 -14.55 7.17 13.52
CA PRO A 7 -14.31 8.26 12.58
C PRO A 7 -12.82 8.62 12.40
N SER A 8 -12.01 8.50 13.46
CA SER A 8 -10.56 8.75 13.39
C SER A 8 -9.82 7.68 12.59
N GLU A 9 -10.24 6.42 12.68
CA GLU A 9 -9.66 5.33 11.90
C GLU A 9 -10.04 5.42 10.42
N GLU A 10 -11.27 5.87 10.12
CA GLU A 10 -11.68 6.15 8.74
C GLU A 10 -10.84 7.28 8.12
N ALA A 11 -10.66 8.38 8.85
CA ALA A 11 -9.83 9.50 8.39
C ALA A 11 -8.38 9.08 8.13
N PHE A 12 -7.79 8.29 9.04
CA PHE A 12 -6.44 7.76 8.87
C PHE A 12 -6.33 6.81 7.67
N ARG A 13 -7.30 5.91 7.49
CA ARG A 13 -7.35 5.00 6.33
C ARG A 13 -7.39 5.77 5.02
N ASP A 14 -8.17 6.84 4.96
CA ASP A 14 -8.34 7.62 3.74
C ASP A 14 -7.06 8.42 3.42
N GLU A 15 -6.38 8.99 4.44
CA GLU A 15 -5.06 9.60 4.29
C GLU A 15 -4.01 8.59 3.79
N LEU A 16 -3.96 7.40 4.40
CA LEU A 16 -3.02 6.35 4.02
C LEU A 16 -3.23 5.90 2.56
N ARG A 17 -4.48 5.76 2.12
CA ARG A 17 -4.79 5.39 0.73
C ARG A 17 -4.38 6.47 -0.26
N ALA A 18 -4.59 7.74 0.07
CA ALA A 18 -4.12 8.85 -0.77
C ALA A 18 -2.59 8.82 -0.90
N TRP A 19 -1.88 8.66 0.23
CA TRP A 19 -0.43 8.56 0.22
C TRP A 19 0.07 7.36 -0.60
N LEU A 20 -0.54 6.18 -0.45
CA LEU A 20 -0.16 4.99 -1.21
C LEU A 20 -0.39 5.16 -2.72
N ALA A 21 -1.42 5.88 -3.15
CA ALA A 21 -1.65 6.15 -4.57
C ALA A 21 -0.55 7.03 -5.17
N ASP A 22 -0.09 8.03 -4.42
CA ASP A 22 0.94 8.98 -4.87
C ASP A 22 2.36 8.42 -4.74
N ASN A 23 2.57 7.45 -3.84
CA ASN A 23 3.89 6.91 -3.49
C ASN A 23 4.04 5.41 -3.81
N HIS A 24 3.11 4.83 -4.57
CA HIS A 24 3.20 3.42 -4.93
C HIS A 24 4.51 3.18 -5.68
N PRO A 25 5.31 2.15 -5.31
CA PRO A 25 6.61 1.87 -5.93
C PRO A 25 6.55 1.45 -7.41
N GLY A 26 5.42 1.63 -8.10
CA GLY A 26 5.15 1.12 -9.44
C GLY A 26 4.65 -0.32 -9.43
N GLU A 27 4.42 -0.89 -10.62
CA GLU A 27 4.13 -2.31 -10.78
C GLU A 27 5.39 -3.14 -10.50
N ASP A 28 5.19 -4.33 -9.91
CA ASP A 28 6.25 -5.31 -9.83
C ASP A 28 6.74 -5.69 -11.25
N PRO A 29 8.05 -5.96 -11.41
CA PRO A 29 8.57 -6.48 -12.66
C PRO A 29 7.82 -7.78 -13.05
N PRO A 30 7.51 -7.99 -14.34
CA PRO A 30 6.68 -9.11 -14.79
C PRO A 30 7.37 -10.49 -14.74
N ASP A 31 8.67 -10.53 -14.46
CA ASP A 31 9.49 -11.75 -14.41
C ASP A 31 9.96 -11.99 -12.96
N ASP A 32 9.93 -13.25 -12.52
CA ASP A 32 10.28 -13.66 -11.16
C ASP A 32 11.73 -13.30 -10.79
N ASP A 33 12.65 -13.41 -11.77
CA ASP A 33 14.06 -13.04 -11.58
C ASP A 33 14.22 -11.52 -11.40
N ALA A 34 13.49 -10.72 -12.19
CA ALA A 34 13.51 -9.26 -12.07
C ALA A 34 12.84 -8.79 -10.78
N ALA A 35 11.79 -9.48 -10.32
CA ALA A 35 11.15 -9.22 -9.04
C ALA A 35 12.03 -9.61 -7.84
N PHE A 36 12.86 -10.64 -7.96
CA PHE A 36 13.85 -11.00 -6.94
C PHE A 36 14.93 -9.91 -6.79
N GLU A 37 15.50 -9.43 -7.89
CA GLU A 37 16.50 -8.35 -7.86
C GLU A 37 15.91 -7.03 -7.34
N HIS A 38 14.67 -6.68 -7.73
CA HIS A 38 13.96 -5.49 -7.23
C HIS A 38 13.73 -5.51 -5.72
N ARG A 39 13.46 -6.67 -5.11
CA ARG A 39 13.25 -6.82 -3.66
C ARG A 39 14.54 -6.90 -2.83
N ARG A 40 15.69 -7.07 -3.50
CA ARG A 40 16.99 -7.29 -2.83
C ARG A 40 17.71 -5.98 -2.47
N VAL A 41 17.38 -4.88 -3.16
CA VAL A 41 17.94 -3.54 -2.96
C VAL A 41 17.29 -2.79 -1.81
#